data_AF-X0PV34-F1
#
_entry.id   AF-X0PV34-F1
#
_cell.length_a   1.000
_cell.length_b   1.000
_cell.length_c   1.000
_cell.angle_alpha   90.00
_cell.angle_beta   90.00
_cell.angle_gamma   90.00
#
_symmetry.space_group_name_H-M   'P 1'
#
loop_
_entity.id
_entity.type
_entity.pdbx_description
1 polymer ?
#
loop_
_entity_poly.entity_id
_entity_poly.type
_entity_poly.pdbx_seq_one_letter_code
_entity_poly.pdbx_strand_id
1 'polypeptide(L)'
;MLRNKYRLFLILLNGQTKANAVNKRYWTERYHIRFQKYLQRAVHHKFLRVSMDPMDKLLNLPTSHLKELARSFGIEVDNRDAAQLRLSIFKMYQQHQKQHDLSPKLQAWFEREVYLLTPKGNDYVASAQHLWFMHQFYYPDVVDLKHLLPLYKRQPALLAWQYVAELLDRGIQTAQAQGNVTVALILQKRKVRLYRQVACYPEGLACLQQVLFNELEHHIVPNVLAKNTKGYLPAIKHLSRYEIQELHFFLVQLNLSLDEFLMGLSHFLQRQDMKHNVMTRMEMMRAVMLAYLEDFNGLAQLYDHVQARQESPQLMS
;
A
#
# COMPACT_ATOMS: atom_id res chain seq x y z
N MET A 1 -4.89 -16.02 -16.35
CA MET A 1 -5.58 -15.28 -15.27
C MET A 1 -5.97 -16.15 -14.08
N LEU A 2 -6.73 -17.24 -14.28
CA LEU A 2 -7.16 -18.15 -13.20
C LEU A 2 -6.00 -18.72 -12.37
N ARG A 3 -4.86 -19.07 -12.99
CA ARG A 3 -3.67 -19.59 -12.27
C ARG A 3 -3.04 -18.58 -11.29
N ASN A 4 -2.95 -17.30 -11.63
CA ASN A 4 -2.35 -16.29 -10.74
C ASN A 4 -3.29 -15.85 -9.63
N LYS A 5 -4.60 -15.71 -9.92
CA LYS A 5 -5.60 -15.49 -8.86
C LYS A 5 -5.63 -16.65 -7.87
N TYR A 6 -5.42 -17.87 -8.36
CA TYR A 6 -5.40 -19.08 -7.54
C TYR A 6 -4.11 -19.21 -6.71
N ARG A 7 -2.97 -18.82 -7.26
CA ARG A 7 -1.71 -18.68 -6.52
C ARG A 7 -1.80 -17.60 -5.44
N LEU A 8 -2.28 -16.41 -5.81
CA LEU A 8 -2.52 -15.32 -4.87
C LEU A 8 -3.50 -15.77 -3.78
N PHE A 9 -4.53 -16.54 -4.12
CA PHE A 9 -5.42 -17.15 -3.13
C PHE A 9 -4.67 -17.99 -2.10
N LEU A 10 -3.83 -18.92 -2.54
CA LEU A 10 -3.06 -19.77 -1.63
C LEU A 10 -2.04 -18.98 -0.80
N ILE A 11 -1.38 -17.98 -1.40
CA ILE A 11 -0.44 -17.09 -0.71
C ILE A 11 -1.17 -16.30 0.39
N LEU A 12 -2.27 -15.63 0.04
CA LEU A 12 -3.05 -14.82 0.97
C LEU A 12 -3.71 -15.67 2.05
N LEU A 13 -4.15 -16.89 1.72
CA LEU A 13 -4.72 -17.81 2.70
C LEU A 13 -3.64 -18.21 3.71
N ASN A 14 -2.42 -18.53 3.27
CA ASN A 14 -1.28 -18.85 4.14
C ASN A 14 -0.82 -17.64 4.99
N GLY A 15 -0.97 -16.42 4.48
CA GLY A 15 -0.69 -15.20 5.22
C GLY A 15 -1.77 -14.86 6.26
N GLN A 16 -3.05 -15.12 5.95
CA GLN A 16 -4.18 -14.82 6.84
C GLN A 16 -4.42 -15.91 7.90
N THR A 17 -4.12 -17.18 7.61
CA THR A 17 -4.17 -18.26 8.63
C THR A 17 -3.23 -17.97 9.80
N LYS A 18 -2.17 -17.18 9.56
CA LYS A 18 -1.22 -16.72 10.57
C LYS A 18 -1.67 -15.52 11.40
N ALA A 19 -2.79 -14.86 11.07
CA ALA A 19 -3.10 -13.59 11.73
C ALA A 19 -4.56 -13.17 11.86
N ASN A 20 -5.56 -13.72 11.15
CA ASN A 20 -6.93 -13.18 11.23
C ASN A 20 -8.03 -14.14 10.75
N ALA A 21 -9.27 -13.90 11.20
CA ALA A 21 -10.46 -14.46 10.58
C ALA A 21 -10.55 -14.03 9.12
N VAL A 22 -10.70 -15.00 8.21
CA VAL A 22 -10.80 -14.75 6.77
C VAL A 22 -12.04 -13.88 6.45
N ASN A 23 -11.84 -12.60 6.16
CA ASN A 23 -12.92 -11.71 5.74
C ASN A 23 -13.32 -12.00 4.28
N LYS A 24 -14.23 -12.96 4.07
CA LYS A 24 -14.69 -13.44 2.73
C LYS A 24 -15.14 -12.31 1.79
N ARG A 25 -15.67 -11.21 2.32
CA ARG A 25 -16.15 -10.05 1.55
C ARG A 25 -14.97 -9.32 0.89
N TYR A 26 -13.89 -9.10 1.63
CA TYR A 26 -12.64 -8.52 1.12
C TYR A 26 -12.06 -9.28 -0.08
N TRP A 27 -12.14 -10.62 -0.09
CA TRP A 27 -11.64 -11.44 -1.19
C TRP A 27 -12.42 -11.26 -2.49
N THR A 28 -13.73 -11.11 -2.37
CA THR A 28 -14.65 -10.99 -3.51
C THR A 28 -14.60 -9.58 -4.07
N GLU A 29 -14.61 -8.57 -3.21
CA GLU A 29 -14.56 -7.16 -3.59
C GLU A 29 -13.18 -6.79 -4.16
N ARG A 30 -12.08 -7.21 -3.49
CA ARG A 30 -10.74 -6.78 -3.89
C ARG A 30 -10.10 -7.63 -4.97
N TYR A 31 -10.32 -8.95 -5.01
CA TYR A 31 -9.62 -9.83 -5.97
C TYR A 31 -10.56 -10.48 -7.00
N HIS A 32 -11.86 -10.28 -6.85
CA HIS A 32 -12.90 -11.05 -7.55
C HIS A 32 -12.65 -12.56 -7.44
N ILE A 33 -12.21 -13.00 -6.25
CA ILE A 33 -11.98 -14.41 -5.93
C ILE A 33 -13.22 -14.94 -5.22
N ARG A 34 -13.87 -15.94 -5.83
CA ARG A 34 -14.93 -16.71 -5.18
C ARG A 34 -14.29 -17.66 -4.17
N PHE A 35 -14.18 -17.21 -2.91
CA PHE A 35 -13.45 -17.90 -1.84
C PHE A 35 -13.74 -19.40 -1.78
N GLN A 36 -15.02 -19.80 -1.66
CA GLN A 36 -15.40 -21.21 -1.54
C GLN A 36 -14.98 -22.06 -2.75
N LYS A 37 -15.18 -21.54 -3.97
CA LYS A 37 -14.79 -22.24 -5.21
C LYS A 37 -13.28 -22.47 -5.27
N TYR A 38 -12.49 -21.50 -4.81
CA TYR A 38 -11.03 -21.60 -4.82
C TYR A 38 -10.52 -22.53 -3.71
N LEU A 39 -11.15 -22.50 -2.55
CA LEU A 39 -10.86 -23.40 -1.44
C LEU A 39 -11.12 -24.87 -1.81
N GLN A 40 -12.30 -25.17 -2.38
CA GLN A 40 -12.64 -26.52 -2.84
C GLN A 40 -11.65 -27.04 -3.88
N ARG A 41 -11.24 -26.19 -4.83
CA ARG A 41 -10.21 -26.54 -5.82
C ARG A 41 -8.85 -26.80 -5.16
N ALA A 42 -8.47 -26.01 -4.15
CA ALA A 42 -7.20 -26.15 -3.45
C ALA A 42 -7.09 -27.46 -2.68
N VAL A 43 -8.17 -27.88 -2.04
CA VAL A 43 -8.28 -29.20 -1.41
C VAL A 43 -8.26 -30.29 -2.48
N HIS A 44 -9.09 -30.18 -3.53
CA HIS A 44 -9.16 -31.17 -4.62
C HIS A 44 -7.80 -31.40 -5.31
N HIS A 45 -7.04 -30.33 -5.57
CA HIS A 45 -5.71 -30.43 -6.19
C HIS A 45 -4.57 -30.78 -5.21
N LYS A 46 -4.89 -31.06 -3.94
CA LYS A 46 -3.96 -31.41 -2.86
C LYS A 46 -2.94 -30.31 -2.54
N PHE A 47 -3.30 -29.04 -2.75
CA PHE A 47 -2.50 -27.90 -2.30
C PHE A 47 -2.78 -27.53 -0.85
N LEU A 48 -4.00 -27.81 -0.38
CA LEU A 48 -4.40 -27.68 1.02
C LEU A 48 -4.82 -29.04 1.58
N ARG A 49 -4.53 -29.26 2.86
CA ARG A 49 -5.17 -30.29 3.68
C ARG A 49 -6.10 -29.62 4.70
N VAL A 50 -7.23 -30.26 4.98
CA VAL A 50 -8.14 -29.86 6.06
C VAL A 50 -7.68 -30.58 7.32
N SER A 51 -7.46 -29.85 8.40
CA SER A 51 -7.12 -30.42 9.70
C SER A 51 -8.12 -29.98 10.75
N MET A 52 -8.54 -30.94 11.57
CA MET A 52 -9.35 -30.73 12.77
C MET A 52 -8.50 -30.83 14.04
N ASP A 53 -7.21 -31.16 13.92
CA ASP A 53 -6.30 -31.31 15.06
C ASP A 53 -6.12 -29.95 15.76
N PRO A 54 -6.47 -29.83 17.05
CA PRO A 54 -6.25 -28.62 17.85
C PRO A 54 -4.81 -28.11 17.80
N MET A 55 -3.82 -29.00 17.76
CA MET A 55 -2.41 -28.61 17.74
C MET A 55 -2.04 -27.92 16.43
N ASP A 56 -2.51 -28.45 15.30
CA ASP A 56 -2.34 -27.83 13.98
C ASP A 56 -2.91 -26.39 13.98
N LYS A 57 -4.00 -26.12 14.72
CA LYS A 57 -4.54 -24.75 14.84
C LYS A 57 -3.61 -23.84 15.63
N LEU A 58 -3.14 -24.32 16.78
CA LEU A 58 -2.26 -23.56 17.67
C LEU A 58 -0.92 -23.23 17.02
N LEU A 59 -0.38 -24.15 16.21
CA LEU A 59 0.87 -23.93 15.46
C LEU A 59 0.76 -22.76 14.47
N ASN A 60 -0.42 -22.52 13.93
CA ASN A 60 -0.64 -21.46 12.95
C ASN A 60 -1.05 -20.12 13.55
N LEU A 61 -1.27 -20.02 14.87
CA LEU A 61 -1.61 -18.74 15.48
C LEU A 61 -0.39 -17.82 15.68
N PRO A 62 -0.58 -16.49 15.51
CA PRO A 62 0.42 -15.51 15.91
C PRO A 62 0.53 -15.46 17.43
N THR A 63 1.69 -15.05 17.94
CA THR A 63 1.94 -14.98 19.38
C THR A 63 0.92 -14.12 20.13
N SER A 64 0.44 -13.02 19.53
CA SER A 64 -0.61 -12.18 20.12
C SER A 64 -1.90 -12.95 20.41
N HIS A 65 -2.41 -13.71 19.43
CA HIS A 65 -3.62 -14.53 19.60
C HIS A 65 -3.38 -15.71 20.54
N LEU A 66 -2.17 -16.29 20.55
CA LEU A 66 -1.81 -17.30 21.54
C LEU A 66 -1.89 -16.73 22.96
N LYS A 67 -1.45 -15.48 23.16
CA LYS A 67 -1.56 -14.81 24.46
C LYS A 67 -3.01 -14.57 24.88
N GLU A 68 -3.85 -14.12 23.96
CA GLU A 68 -5.30 -13.93 24.23
C GLU A 68 -5.98 -15.25 24.57
N LEU A 69 -5.71 -16.30 23.80
CA LEU A 69 -6.27 -17.64 24.03
C LEU A 69 -5.77 -18.22 25.35
N ALA A 70 -4.47 -18.05 25.67
CA ALA A 70 -3.90 -18.45 26.95
C ALA A 70 -4.62 -17.79 28.14
N ARG A 71 -4.88 -16.48 28.06
CA ARG A 71 -5.65 -15.75 29.09
C ARG A 71 -7.06 -16.30 29.28
N SER A 72 -7.72 -16.74 28.20
CA SER A 72 -9.05 -17.35 28.29
C SER A 72 -9.07 -18.70 29.02
N PHE A 73 -7.91 -19.37 29.11
CA PHE A 73 -7.68 -20.57 29.91
C PHE A 73 -7.06 -20.26 31.29
N GLY A 74 -6.94 -18.99 31.67
CA GLY A 74 -6.29 -18.59 32.93
C GLY A 74 -4.77 -18.84 32.96
N ILE A 75 -4.13 -18.98 31.80
CA ILE A 75 -2.69 -19.26 31.69
C ILE A 75 -1.90 -17.95 31.73
N GLU A 76 -0.90 -17.88 32.58
CA GLU A 76 0.05 -16.75 32.68
C GLU A 76 0.93 -16.63 31.42
N VAL A 77 1.11 -15.40 30.92
CA VAL A 77 1.61 -15.13 29.55
C VAL A 77 2.91 -14.35 29.46
N ASP A 78 3.34 -13.66 30.53
CA ASP A 78 4.36 -12.61 30.42
C ASP A 78 5.79 -13.13 30.25
N ASN A 79 6.06 -14.37 30.66
CA ASN A 79 7.38 -15.00 30.57
C ASN A 79 7.43 -16.24 29.65
N ARG A 80 6.39 -16.48 28.84
CA ARG A 80 6.31 -17.68 28.00
C ARG A 80 6.53 -17.38 26.53
N ASP A 81 7.36 -18.21 25.88
CA ASP A 81 7.49 -18.19 24.43
C ASP A 81 6.28 -18.81 23.72
N ALA A 82 6.23 -18.68 22.39
CA ALA A 82 5.10 -19.19 21.61
C ALA A 82 4.97 -20.72 21.67
N ALA A 83 6.06 -21.48 21.81
CA ALA A 83 5.99 -22.94 21.89
C ALA A 83 5.40 -23.39 23.24
N GLN A 84 5.87 -22.77 24.33
CA GLN A 84 5.36 -23.00 25.69
C GLN A 84 3.87 -22.64 25.80
N LEU A 85 3.45 -21.52 25.21
CA LEU A 85 2.03 -21.13 25.18
C LEU A 85 1.17 -22.15 24.45
N ARG A 86 1.58 -22.61 23.26
CA ARG A 86 0.84 -23.63 22.50
C ARG A 86 0.66 -24.92 23.30
N LEU A 87 1.74 -25.43 23.89
CA LEU A 87 1.68 -26.65 24.71
C LEU A 87 0.78 -26.48 25.94
N SER A 88 0.84 -25.32 26.60
CA SER A 88 0.03 -25.02 27.78
C SER A 88 -1.45 -24.96 27.42
N ILE A 89 -1.80 -24.25 26.34
CA ILE A 89 -3.17 -24.15 25.83
C ILE A 89 -3.69 -25.53 25.44
N PHE A 90 -2.89 -26.33 24.73
CA PHE A 90 -3.30 -27.67 24.31
C PHE A 90 -3.57 -28.60 25.49
N LYS A 91 -2.72 -28.58 26.53
CA LYS A 91 -2.93 -29.34 27.76
C LYS A 91 -4.23 -28.92 28.47
N MET A 92 -4.44 -27.61 28.63
CA MET A 92 -5.67 -27.09 29.25
C MET A 92 -6.91 -27.48 28.45
N TYR A 93 -6.86 -27.36 27.12
CA TYR A 93 -7.94 -27.81 26.23
C TYR A 93 -8.27 -29.29 26.44
N GLN A 94 -7.28 -30.18 26.46
CA GLN A 94 -7.50 -31.62 26.68
C GLN A 94 -8.09 -31.92 28.06
N GLN A 95 -7.67 -31.18 29.09
CA GLN A 95 -8.22 -31.32 30.44
C GLN A 95 -9.69 -30.91 30.48
N HIS A 96 -10.00 -29.72 29.97
CA HIS A 96 -11.37 -29.21 29.94
C HIS A 96 -12.29 -30.05 29.06
N GLN A 97 -11.77 -30.62 27.97
CA GLN A 97 -12.54 -31.50 27.09
C GLN A 97 -12.96 -32.79 27.80
N LYS A 98 -12.08 -33.36 28.64
CA LYS A 98 -12.41 -34.53 29.48
C LYS A 98 -13.42 -34.20 30.57
N GLN A 99 -13.40 -32.97 31.07
CA GLN A 99 -14.29 -32.49 32.14
C GLN A 99 -15.61 -31.91 31.60
N HIS A 100 -15.78 -31.81 30.27
CA HIS A 100 -16.94 -31.22 29.60
C HIS A 100 -17.28 -29.79 30.08
N ASP A 101 -16.27 -29.02 30.51
CA ASP A 101 -16.42 -27.67 31.09
C ASP A 101 -15.85 -26.57 30.19
N LEU A 102 -15.53 -26.91 28.94
CA LEU A 102 -15.10 -25.95 27.93
C LEU A 102 -16.25 -24.99 27.59
N SER A 103 -15.97 -23.68 27.61
CA SER A 103 -17.00 -22.72 27.20
C SER A 103 -17.45 -22.99 25.75
N PRO A 104 -18.74 -22.82 25.41
CA PRO A 104 -19.25 -23.09 24.06
C PRO A 104 -18.48 -22.32 22.97
N LYS A 105 -18.01 -21.12 23.30
CA LYS A 105 -17.21 -20.28 22.39
C LYS A 105 -15.83 -20.89 22.09
N LEU A 106 -15.15 -21.42 23.11
CA LEU A 106 -13.86 -22.07 22.94
C LEU A 106 -14.01 -23.42 22.24
N GLN A 107 -15.04 -24.19 22.59
CA GLN A 107 -15.33 -25.46 21.94
C GLN A 107 -15.61 -25.28 20.45
N ALA A 108 -16.50 -24.35 20.10
CA ALA A 108 -16.78 -24.01 18.70
C ALA A 108 -15.55 -23.48 17.95
N TRP A 109 -14.54 -22.94 18.64
CA TRP A 109 -13.28 -22.54 18.02
C TRP A 109 -12.38 -23.76 17.73
N PHE A 110 -12.24 -24.66 18.70
CA PHE A 110 -11.48 -25.91 18.58
C PHE A 110 -12.15 -26.96 17.69
N GLU A 111 -13.40 -26.79 17.30
CA GLU A 111 -14.09 -27.65 16.33
C GLU A 111 -14.05 -27.12 14.89
N ARG A 112 -13.58 -25.89 14.64
CA ARG A 112 -13.50 -25.33 13.27
C ARG A 112 -12.42 -25.99 12.42
N GLU A 113 -12.72 -26.32 11.17
CA GLU A 113 -11.68 -26.74 10.23
C GLU A 113 -10.58 -25.68 10.05
N VAL A 114 -9.32 -26.13 9.99
CA VAL A 114 -8.18 -25.29 9.59
C VAL A 114 -7.59 -25.84 8.30
N TYR A 115 -7.25 -24.94 7.38
CA TYR A 115 -6.68 -25.28 6.08
C TYR A 115 -5.17 -25.04 6.11
N LEU A 116 -4.40 -26.09 5.85
CA LEU A 116 -2.94 -26.08 5.91
C LEU A 116 -2.35 -26.33 4.53
N LEU A 117 -1.29 -25.61 4.18
CA LEU A 117 -0.53 -25.91 2.95
C LEU A 117 0.14 -27.28 3.07
N THR A 118 -0.01 -28.08 2.03
CA THR A 118 0.79 -29.31 1.84
C THR A 118 2.17 -28.95 1.30
N PRO A 119 3.16 -29.87 1.27
CA PRO A 119 4.44 -29.63 0.59
C PRO A 119 4.26 -29.14 -0.86
N LYS A 120 3.38 -29.81 -1.62
CA LYS A 120 2.98 -29.40 -2.97
C LYS A 120 2.38 -27.98 -3.02
N GLY A 121 1.57 -27.62 -2.01
CA GLY A 121 1.03 -26.27 -1.86
C GLY A 121 2.11 -25.23 -1.59
N ASN A 122 3.07 -25.56 -0.72
CA ASN A 122 4.21 -24.71 -0.40
C ASN A 122 5.08 -24.46 -1.65
N ASP A 123 5.43 -25.49 -2.41
CA ASP A 123 6.23 -25.34 -3.63
C ASP A 123 5.51 -24.46 -4.67
N TYR A 124 4.20 -24.69 -4.82
CA TYR A 124 3.37 -23.93 -5.74
C TYR A 124 3.28 -22.44 -5.36
N VAL A 125 3.22 -22.14 -4.06
CA VAL A 125 3.25 -20.78 -3.51
C VAL A 125 4.64 -20.15 -3.60
N ALA A 126 5.69 -20.90 -3.25
CA ALA A 126 7.08 -20.43 -3.28
C ALA A 126 7.51 -19.99 -4.68
N SER A 127 7.07 -20.71 -5.73
CA SER A 127 7.29 -20.32 -7.13
C SER A 127 6.63 -18.98 -7.54
N ALA A 128 5.86 -18.36 -6.65
CA ALA A 128 5.08 -17.16 -6.92
C ALA A 128 5.20 -16.10 -5.82
N GLN A 129 6.30 -16.09 -5.05
CA GLN A 129 6.54 -15.12 -3.97
C GLN A 129 6.44 -13.65 -4.42
N HIS A 130 6.75 -13.35 -5.69
CA HIS A 130 6.55 -12.04 -6.29
C HIS A 130 5.10 -11.52 -6.13
N LEU A 131 4.10 -12.41 -6.13
CA LEU A 131 2.69 -12.05 -5.95
C LEU A 131 2.39 -11.51 -4.53
N TRP A 132 3.15 -11.92 -3.50
CA TRP A 132 3.02 -11.36 -2.15
C TRP A 132 3.50 -9.91 -2.09
N PHE A 133 4.67 -9.65 -2.68
CA PHE A 133 5.19 -8.29 -2.81
C PHE A 133 4.19 -7.42 -3.57
N MET A 134 3.67 -7.91 -4.70
CA MET A 134 2.65 -7.19 -5.48
C MET A 134 1.35 -6.96 -4.74
N HIS A 135 0.90 -7.89 -3.89
CA HIS A 135 -0.30 -7.71 -3.07
C HIS A 135 -0.22 -6.45 -2.20
N GLN A 136 0.95 -6.12 -1.67
CA GLN A 136 1.16 -4.93 -0.85
C GLN A 136 0.88 -3.62 -1.62
N PHE A 137 1.01 -3.66 -2.95
CA PHE A 137 0.82 -2.51 -3.85
C PHE A 137 -0.34 -2.70 -4.83
N TYR A 138 -1.20 -3.69 -4.60
CA TYR A 138 -2.27 -4.06 -5.54
C TYR A 138 -3.51 -3.15 -5.41
N TYR A 139 -3.93 -2.57 -6.54
CA TYR A 139 -5.14 -1.76 -6.72
C TYR A 139 -6.03 -2.38 -7.80
N PRO A 140 -7.16 -3.03 -7.47
CA PRO A 140 -7.92 -3.83 -8.42
C PRO A 140 -8.39 -3.09 -9.67
N ASP A 141 -8.75 -1.81 -9.54
CA ASP A 141 -9.31 -1.01 -10.63
C ASP A 141 -8.23 -0.34 -11.51
N VAL A 142 -6.94 -0.46 -11.15
CA VAL A 142 -5.86 0.28 -11.83
C VAL A 142 -4.59 -0.54 -12.08
N VAL A 143 -4.27 -1.49 -11.20
CA VAL A 143 -3.13 -2.41 -11.27
C VAL A 143 -3.67 -3.84 -11.33
N ASP A 144 -3.83 -4.39 -12.54
CA ASP A 144 -4.41 -5.72 -12.73
C ASP A 144 -3.33 -6.82 -12.88
N LEU A 145 -3.45 -7.88 -12.08
CA LEU A 145 -2.67 -9.14 -12.20
C LEU A 145 -2.81 -9.81 -13.57
N LYS A 146 -3.83 -9.45 -14.37
CA LYS A 146 -3.94 -9.88 -15.78
C LYS A 146 -2.72 -9.48 -16.60
N HIS A 147 -2.19 -8.29 -16.39
CA HIS A 147 -1.08 -7.74 -17.16
C HIS A 147 0.29 -8.25 -16.67
N LEU A 148 0.33 -8.70 -15.42
CA LEU A 148 1.55 -9.24 -14.82
C LEU A 148 2.06 -10.50 -15.53
N LEU A 149 1.18 -11.47 -15.82
CA LEU A 149 1.64 -12.74 -16.40
C LEU A 149 2.23 -12.57 -17.81
N PRO A 150 1.61 -11.81 -18.73
CA PRO A 150 2.25 -11.44 -19.98
C PRO A 150 3.56 -10.69 -19.79
N LEU A 151 3.65 -9.75 -18.83
CA LEU A 151 4.87 -8.99 -18.55
C LEU A 151 6.01 -9.91 -18.06
N TYR A 152 5.74 -10.77 -17.09
CA TYR A 152 6.68 -11.77 -16.57
C TYR A 152 7.18 -12.71 -17.67
N LYS A 153 6.29 -13.16 -18.56
CA LYS A 153 6.68 -14.02 -19.69
C LYS A 153 7.59 -13.30 -20.69
N ARG A 154 7.39 -12.00 -20.90
CA ARG A 154 8.20 -11.20 -21.84
C ARG A 154 9.54 -10.78 -21.24
N GLN A 155 9.60 -10.55 -19.93
CA GLN A 155 10.77 -10.01 -19.25
C GLN A 155 11.09 -10.77 -17.95
N PRO A 156 11.38 -12.08 -18.00
CA PRO A 156 11.50 -12.92 -16.81
C PRO A 156 12.63 -12.50 -15.85
N ALA A 157 13.61 -11.73 -16.35
CA ALA A 157 14.76 -11.26 -15.57
C ALA A 157 14.46 -10.08 -14.63
N LEU A 158 13.28 -9.45 -14.72
CA LEU A 158 12.94 -8.35 -13.82
C LEU A 158 12.81 -8.83 -12.38
N LEU A 159 13.25 -7.95 -11.46
CA LEU A 159 13.01 -8.08 -10.03
C LEU A 159 11.52 -7.83 -9.71
N ALA A 160 11.04 -8.41 -8.60
CA ALA A 160 9.64 -8.31 -8.19
C ALA A 160 9.11 -6.87 -8.13
N TRP A 161 9.95 -5.93 -7.67
CA TRP A 161 9.59 -4.51 -7.57
C TRP A 161 9.50 -3.81 -8.93
N GLN A 162 10.31 -4.23 -9.91
CA GLN A 162 10.27 -3.66 -11.26
C GLN A 162 8.93 -3.99 -11.94
N TYR A 163 8.40 -5.19 -11.72
CA TYR A 163 7.04 -5.52 -12.16
C TYR A 163 5.97 -4.65 -11.50
N VAL A 164 6.13 -4.30 -10.21
CA VAL A 164 5.20 -3.39 -9.53
C VAL A 164 5.30 -1.98 -10.13
N ALA A 165 6.51 -1.48 -10.36
CA ALA A 165 6.73 -0.17 -10.97
C ALA A 165 6.07 -0.08 -12.35
N GLU A 166 6.26 -1.08 -13.20
CA GLU A 166 5.63 -1.20 -14.52
C GLU A 166 4.09 -1.23 -14.45
N LEU A 167 3.53 -1.95 -13.47
CA LEU A 167 2.09 -1.99 -13.27
C LEU A 167 1.55 -0.63 -12.79
N LEU A 168 2.28 0.06 -11.91
CA LEU A 168 1.94 1.41 -11.47
C LEU A 168 1.99 2.40 -12.64
N ASP A 169 3.02 2.32 -13.50
CA ASP A 169 3.14 3.20 -14.67
C ASP A 169 2.00 3.04 -15.65
N ARG A 170 1.60 1.80 -15.95
CA ARG A 170 0.40 1.54 -16.76
C ARG A 170 -0.87 2.09 -16.12
N GLY A 171 -0.98 1.94 -14.80
CA GLY A 171 -2.10 2.47 -14.04
C GLY A 171 -2.18 4.00 -14.10
N ILE A 172 -1.05 4.67 -13.93
CA ILE A 172 -0.89 6.13 -14.03
C ILE A 172 -1.30 6.59 -15.44
N GLN A 173 -0.75 5.97 -16.48
CA GLN A 173 -1.08 6.30 -17.87
C GLN A 173 -2.57 6.11 -18.18
N THR A 174 -3.17 5.02 -17.69
CA THR A 174 -4.61 4.75 -17.89
C THR A 174 -5.46 5.80 -17.19
N ALA A 175 -5.14 6.13 -15.94
CA ALA A 175 -5.85 7.15 -15.18
C ALA A 175 -5.73 8.54 -15.83
N GLN A 176 -4.55 8.90 -16.33
CA GLN A 176 -4.32 10.14 -17.07
C GLN A 176 -5.13 10.18 -18.37
N ALA A 177 -5.12 9.09 -19.17
CA ALA A 177 -5.89 8.99 -20.40
C ALA A 177 -7.42 9.10 -20.16
N GLN A 178 -7.89 8.71 -18.98
CA GLN A 178 -9.29 8.84 -18.56
C GLN A 178 -9.59 10.20 -17.90
N GLY A 179 -8.63 11.11 -17.81
CA GLY A 179 -8.78 12.40 -17.12
C GLY A 179 -8.88 12.29 -15.60
N ASN A 180 -8.57 11.14 -15.01
CA ASN A 180 -8.65 10.93 -13.56
C ASN A 180 -7.32 11.26 -12.87
N VAL A 181 -7.04 12.56 -12.78
CA VAL A 181 -5.78 13.11 -12.21
C VAL A 181 -5.56 12.66 -10.77
N THR A 182 -6.62 12.63 -9.95
CA THR A 182 -6.55 12.20 -8.55
C THR A 182 -6.05 10.76 -8.42
N VAL A 183 -6.56 9.83 -9.24
CA VAL A 183 -6.10 8.43 -9.21
C VAL A 183 -4.66 8.33 -9.70
N ALA A 184 -4.30 9.04 -10.78
CA ALA A 184 -2.93 9.07 -11.28
C ALA A 184 -1.94 9.54 -10.20
N LEU A 185 -2.28 10.61 -9.48
CA LEU A 185 -1.48 11.14 -8.38
C LEU A 185 -1.35 10.15 -7.21
N ILE A 186 -2.44 9.51 -6.80
CA ILE A 186 -2.39 8.47 -5.75
C ILE A 186 -1.41 7.35 -6.12
N LEU A 187 -1.42 6.92 -7.38
CA LEU A 187 -0.53 5.87 -7.87
C LEU A 187 0.93 6.33 -7.95
N GLN A 188 1.18 7.57 -8.33
CA GLN A 188 2.52 8.17 -8.29
C GLN A 188 3.07 8.21 -6.86
N LYS A 189 2.28 8.65 -5.88
CA LYS A 189 2.68 8.60 -4.45
C LYS A 189 2.98 7.17 -4.00
N ARG A 190 2.22 6.18 -4.49
CA ARG A 190 2.51 4.76 -4.24
C ARG A 190 3.80 4.29 -4.89
N LYS A 191 4.14 4.80 -6.07
CA LYS A 191 5.40 4.55 -6.76
C LYS A 191 6.60 5.16 -6.00
N VAL A 192 6.47 6.38 -5.47
CA VAL A 192 7.46 6.99 -4.56
C VAL A 192 7.71 6.09 -3.35
N ARG A 193 6.63 5.63 -2.68
CA ARG A 193 6.75 4.71 -1.54
C ARG A 193 7.41 3.38 -1.91
N LEU A 194 7.11 2.84 -3.09
CA LEU A 194 7.77 1.63 -3.59
C LEU A 194 9.28 1.87 -3.67
N TYR A 195 9.72 2.91 -4.36
CA TYR A 195 11.13 3.23 -4.54
C TYR A 195 11.87 3.46 -3.21
N ARG A 196 11.23 4.15 -2.27
CA ARG A 196 11.73 4.29 -0.89
C ARG A 196 11.95 2.93 -0.22
N GLN A 197 11.00 2.00 -0.34
CA GLN A 197 11.08 0.69 0.32
C GLN A 197 12.14 -0.24 -0.30
N VAL A 198 12.46 -0.06 -1.58
CA VAL A 198 13.46 -0.88 -2.28
C VAL A 198 14.81 -0.19 -2.48
N ALA A 199 15.02 0.95 -1.81
CA ALA A 199 16.25 1.75 -1.87
C ALA A 199 16.65 2.27 -3.27
N CYS A 200 15.69 2.43 -4.18
CA CYS A 200 15.89 3.10 -5.47
C CYS A 200 15.68 4.62 -5.31
N TYR A 201 16.55 5.26 -4.53
CA TYR A 201 16.37 6.65 -4.12
C TYR A 201 16.39 7.67 -5.28
N PRO A 202 17.29 7.56 -6.29
CA PRO A 202 17.28 8.48 -7.42
C PRO A 202 15.95 8.45 -8.20
N GLU A 203 15.43 7.26 -8.48
CA GLU A 203 14.14 7.07 -9.17
C GLU A 203 12.97 7.54 -8.28
N GLY A 204 13.08 7.33 -6.97
CA GLY A 204 12.13 7.82 -5.98
C GLY A 204 12.03 9.35 -5.98
N LEU A 205 13.18 10.05 -5.98
CA LEU A 205 13.24 11.51 -6.02
C LEU A 205 12.70 12.06 -7.34
N ALA A 206 13.07 11.47 -8.48
CA ALA A 206 12.53 11.85 -9.78
C ALA A 206 11.00 11.65 -9.85
N CYS A 207 10.50 10.54 -9.30
CA CYS A 207 9.06 10.30 -9.19
C CYS A 207 8.39 11.32 -8.26
N LEU A 208 9.05 11.73 -7.17
CA LEU A 208 8.54 12.75 -6.26
C LEU A 208 8.47 14.13 -6.94
N GLN A 209 9.44 14.50 -7.78
CA GLN A 209 9.36 15.73 -8.58
C GLN A 209 8.09 15.78 -9.44
N GLN A 210 7.73 14.66 -10.06
CA GLN A 210 6.47 14.55 -10.82
C GLN A 210 5.23 14.69 -9.92
N VAL A 211 5.25 14.11 -8.71
CA VAL A 211 4.17 14.26 -7.72
C VAL A 211 4.00 15.72 -7.31
N LEU A 212 5.11 16.39 -6.97
CA LEU A 212 5.12 17.81 -6.58
C LEU A 212 4.55 18.70 -7.69
N PHE A 213 4.96 18.45 -8.94
CA PHE A 213 4.43 19.16 -10.10
C PHE A 213 2.92 18.96 -10.26
N ASN A 214 2.45 17.71 -10.23
CA ASN A 214 1.02 17.41 -10.39
C ASN A 214 0.15 17.96 -9.25
N GLU A 215 0.65 17.95 -8.01
CA GLU A 215 -0.03 18.58 -6.87
C GLU A 215 -0.18 20.08 -7.10
N LEU A 216 0.91 20.77 -7.43
CA LEU A 216 0.90 22.21 -7.66
C LEU A 216 0.02 22.59 -8.85
N GLU A 217 0.14 21.90 -9.99
CA GLU A 217 -0.60 22.26 -11.20
C GLU A 217 -2.09 21.94 -11.14
N HIS A 218 -2.48 20.78 -10.57
CA HIS A 218 -3.84 20.26 -10.73
C HIS A 218 -4.68 20.23 -9.45
N HIS A 219 -4.06 20.28 -8.28
CA HIS A 219 -4.77 20.13 -7.01
C HIS A 219 -4.72 21.39 -6.14
N ILE A 220 -3.55 21.99 -5.98
CA ILE A 220 -3.38 23.14 -5.09
C ILE A 220 -3.92 24.39 -5.77
N VAL A 221 -3.41 24.73 -6.95
CA VAL A 221 -3.74 26.00 -7.58
C VAL A 221 -5.23 26.11 -7.95
N PRO A 222 -5.87 25.13 -8.61
CA PRO A 222 -7.31 25.21 -8.89
C PRO A 222 -8.18 25.34 -7.63
N ASN A 223 -7.81 24.70 -6.51
CA ASN A 223 -8.56 24.78 -5.26
C ASN A 223 -8.33 26.09 -4.50
N VAL A 224 -7.12 26.66 -4.59
CA VAL A 224 -6.79 27.99 -4.05
C VAL A 224 -7.57 29.07 -4.82
N LEU A 225 -7.65 28.95 -6.15
CA LEU A 225 -8.32 29.92 -7.02
C LEU A 225 -9.85 29.81 -7.01
N ALA A 226 -10.42 28.64 -6.72
CA ALA A 226 -11.87 28.42 -6.76
C ALA A 226 -12.64 28.98 -5.55
N LYS A 227 -11.97 29.60 -4.57
CA LYS A 227 -12.58 29.93 -3.27
C LYS A 227 -12.36 31.37 -2.81
N ASN A 228 -13.39 32.22 -3.01
CA ASN A 228 -13.66 33.44 -2.23
C ASN A 228 -14.11 33.12 -0.78
N THR A 229 -13.36 32.30 -0.02
CA THR A 229 -13.78 31.93 1.34
C THR A 229 -12.67 32.13 2.37
N LYS A 230 -13.08 32.70 3.51
CA LYS A 230 -12.34 32.99 4.76
C LYS A 230 -11.72 31.76 5.44
N GLY A 231 -11.10 30.86 4.67
CA GLY A 231 -10.50 29.60 5.10
C GLY A 231 -9.28 29.27 4.23
N TYR A 232 -8.42 30.27 4.03
CA TYR A 232 -7.22 30.22 3.18
C TYR A 232 -6.10 29.34 3.76
N LEU A 233 -5.95 29.33 5.10
CA LEU A 233 -4.87 28.62 5.80
C LEU A 233 -4.82 27.08 5.65
N PRO A 234 -5.95 26.34 5.67
CA PRO A 234 -5.94 24.89 5.43
C PRO A 234 -5.48 24.52 4.02
N ALA A 235 -5.68 25.40 3.03
CA ALA A 235 -5.31 25.16 1.64
C ALA A 235 -3.82 25.40 1.35
N ILE A 236 -3.20 26.33 2.09
CA ILE A 236 -1.77 26.64 2.00
C ILE A 236 -0.90 25.46 2.47
N LYS A 237 -1.43 24.59 3.34
CA LYS A 237 -0.75 23.37 3.84
C LYS A 237 -0.81 22.17 2.88
N HIS A 238 -1.15 22.36 1.60
CA HIS A 238 -1.49 21.26 0.68
C HIS A 238 -0.34 20.63 -0.12
N LEU A 239 0.87 21.18 -0.12
CA LEU A 239 2.03 20.29 -0.23
C LEU A 239 1.98 19.45 1.04
N SER A 240 1.36 18.27 0.94
CA SER A 240 0.95 17.55 2.12
C SER A 240 2.20 17.27 2.94
N ARG A 241 2.02 17.18 4.26
CA ARG A 241 3.09 16.76 5.17
C ARG A 241 3.82 15.51 4.65
N TYR A 242 3.12 14.66 3.90
CA TYR A 242 3.71 13.53 3.20
C TYR A 242 4.74 13.92 2.12
N GLU A 243 4.45 14.83 1.17
CA GLU A 243 5.43 15.20 0.14
C GLU A 243 6.70 15.80 0.74
N ILE A 244 6.58 16.66 1.76
CA ILE A 244 7.72 17.28 2.43
C ILE A 244 8.52 16.25 3.24
N GLN A 245 7.84 15.31 3.91
CA GLN A 245 8.51 14.20 4.60
C GLN A 245 9.26 13.27 3.64
N GLU A 246 8.67 12.95 2.48
CA GLU A 246 9.34 12.15 1.46
C GLU A 246 10.51 12.93 0.84
N LEU A 247 10.34 14.22 0.57
CA LEU A 247 11.42 15.08 0.07
C LEU A 247 12.59 15.06 1.06
N HIS A 248 12.33 15.38 2.33
CA HIS A 248 13.34 15.32 3.38
C HIS A 248 14.03 13.96 3.45
N PHE A 249 13.27 12.87 3.39
CA PHE A 249 13.82 11.52 3.37
C PHE A 249 14.80 11.32 2.20
N PHE A 250 14.41 11.65 0.97
CA PHE A 250 15.28 11.45 -0.20
C PHE A 250 16.51 12.36 -0.19
N LEU A 251 16.39 13.61 0.26
CA LEU A 251 17.54 14.51 0.42
C LEU A 251 18.58 13.91 1.37
N VAL A 252 18.14 13.40 2.52
CA VAL A 252 19.03 12.74 3.49
C VAL A 252 19.66 11.47 2.90
N GLN A 253 18.87 10.61 2.25
CA GLN A 253 19.40 9.35 1.70
C GLN A 253 20.37 9.55 0.53
N LEU A 254 20.19 10.61 -0.26
CA LEU A 254 21.03 10.94 -1.41
C LEU A 254 22.17 11.89 -1.06
N ASN A 255 22.25 12.36 0.19
CA ASN A 255 23.19 13.39 0.64
C ASN A 255 23.11 14.66 -0.24
N LEU A 256 21.88 15.09 -0.53
CA LEU A 256 21.60 16.30 -1.30
C LEU A 256 21.13 17.42 -0.38
N SER A 257 21.60 18.62 -0.65
CA SER A 257 21.03 19.86 -0.12
C SER A 257 19.71 20.20 -0.78
N LEU A 258 18.94 21.10 -0.14
CA LEU A 258 17.72 21.64 -0.73
C LEU A 258 18.01 22.38 -2.04
N ASP A 259 19.11 23.13 -2.10
CA ASP A 259 19.49 23.91 -3.29
C ASP A 259 19.82 23.02 -4.49
N GLU A 260 20.56 21.92 -4.28
CA GLU A 260 20.82 20.92 -5.33
C GLU A 260 19.52 20.31 -5.85
N PHE A 261 18.57 20.02 -4.95
CA PHE A 261 17.26 19.55 -5.37
C PHE A 261 16.49 20.61 -6.16
N LEU A 262 16.49 21.88 -5.72
CA LEU A 262 15.79 22.97 -6.42
C LEU A 262 16.39 23.20 -7.81
N MET A 263 17.71 23.09 -7.99
CA MET A 263 18.35 23.11 -9.31
C MET A 263 17.85 21.95 -10.19
N GLY A 264 17.81 20.73 -9.64
CA GLY A 264 17.25 19.56 -10.32
C GLY A 264 15.77 19.74 -10.69
N LEU A 265 14.97 20.30 -9.79
CA LEU A 265 13.56 20.60 -10.01
C LEU A 265 13.39 21.66 -11.11
N SER A 266 14.26 22.67 -11.16
CA SER A 266 14.27 23.68 -12.23
C SER A 266 14.44 23.05 -13.61
N HIS A 267 15.46 22.17 -13.76
CA HIS A 267 15.68 21.44 -15.00
C HIS A 267 14.52 20.52 -15.37
N PHE A 268 13.90 19.88 -14.38
CA PHE A 268 12.70 19.09 -14.59
C PHE A 268 11.54 19.95 -15.12
N LEU A 269 11.25 21.09 -14.47
CA LEU A 269 10.16 22.00 -14.82
C LEU A 269 10.37 22.65 -16.19
N GLN A 270 11.61 22.90 -16.61
CA GLN A 270 11.93 23.40 -17.95
C GLN A 270 11.48 22.44 -19.06
N ARG A 271 11.41 21.13 -18.78
CA ARG A 271 10.99 20.11 -19.73
C ARG A 271 9.48 19.85 -19.71
N GLN A 272 8.75 20.39 -18.73
CA GLN A 272 7.30 20.23 -18.65
C GLN A 272 6.58 21.25 -19.52
N ASP A 273 5.54 20.79 -20.21
CA ASP A 273 4.59 21.65 -20.91
C ASP A 273 3.64 22.26 -19.87
N MET A 274 3.85 23.54 -19.57
CA MET A 274 3.12 24.23 -18.51
C MET A 274 2.02 25.09 -19.11
N LYS A 275 0.80 24.93 -18.58
CA LYS A 275 -0.28 25.86 -18.85
C LYS A 275 0.07 27.20 -18.18
N HIS A 276 0.31 28.23 -19.00
CA HIS A 276 0.85 29.53 -18.57
C HIS A 276 -0.04 30.27 -17.54
N ASN A 277 -1.27 29.78 -17.35
CA ASN A 277 -2.30 30.45 -16.57
C ASN A 277 -2.37 30.00 -15.10
N VAL A 278 -1.48 29.11 -14.62
CA VAL A 278 -1.58 28.51 -13.28
C VAL A 278 -0.51 29.07 -12.33
N MET A 279 0.71 28.53 -12.36
CA MET A 279 1.90 29.08 -11.68
C MET A 279 3.05 29.11 -12.67
N THR A 280 3.99 30.03 -12.50
CA THR A 280 5.26 30.02 -13.23
C THR A 280 6.19 28.95 -12.63
N ARG A 281 7.23 28.56 -13.38
CA ARG A 281 8.26 27.61 -12.89
C ARG A 281 8.92 28.09 -11.61
N MET A 282 9.23 29.39 -11.53
CA MET A 282 9.82 30.01 -10.34
C MET A 282 8.87 29.99 -9.14
N GLU A 283 7.59 30.27 -9.37
CA GLU A 283 6.56 30.20 -8.33
C GLU A 283 6.44 28.75 -7.81
N MET A 284 6.45 27.74 -8.68
CA MET A 284 6.41 26.33 -8.26
C MET A 284 7.63 25.94 -7.42
N MET A 285 8.84 26.33 -7.85
CA MET A 285 10.06 26.08 -7.06
C MET A 285 9.99 26.76 -5.70
N ARG A 286 9.55 28.02 -5.67
CA ARG A 286 9.41 28.80 -4.43
C ARG A 286 8.37 28.18 -3.49
N ALA A 287 7.26 27.65 -4.02
CA ALA A 287 6.27 26.94 -3.22
C ALA A 287 6.87 25.70 -2.56
N VAL A 288 7.64 24.89 -3.30
CA VAL A 288 8.30 23.71 -2.72
C VAL A 288 9.31 24.10 -1.65
N MET A 289 10.13 25.12 -1.91
CA MET A 289 11.11 25.64 -0.95
C MET A 289 10.45 26.12 0.35
N LEU A 290 9.43 26.98 0.25
CA LEU A 290 8.76 27.55 1.42
C LEU A 290 8.00 26.47 2.20
N ALA A 291 7.39 25.50 1.51
CA ALA A 291 6.75 24.36 2.16
C ALA A 291 7.75 23.46 2.90
N TYR A 292 8.95 23.25 2.33
CA TYR A 292 10.01 22.49 2.98
C TYR A 292 10.56 23.19 4.23
N LEU A 293 10.69 24.51 4.18
CA LEU A 293 11.15 25.35 5.30
C LEU A 293 10.05 25.63 6.35
N GLU A 294 8.84 25.11 6.13
CA GLU A 294 7.64 25.41 6.94
C GLU A 294 7.33 26.92 7.04
N ASP A 295 7.73 27.72 6.05
CA ASP A 295 7.41 29.15 5.96
C ASP A 295 6.00 29.36 5.37
N PHE A 296 5.00 29.13 6.21
CA PHE A 296 3.59 29.27 5.83
C PHE A 296 3.18 30.71 5.49
N ASN A 297 3.88 31.71 6.04
CA ASN A 297 3.61 33.11 5.72
C ASN A 297 4.09 33.45 4.31
N GLY A 298 5.31 33.01 3.96
CA GLY A 298 5.82 33.14 2.60
C GLY A 298 4.97 32.40 1.58
N LEU A 299 4.47 31.20 1.92
CA LEU A 299 3.55 30.45 1.05
C LEU A 299 2.24 31.21 0.81
N ALA A 300 1.66 31.79 1.86
CA ALA A 300 0.43 32.59 1.75
C ALA A 300 0.63 33.78 0.81
N GLN A 301 1.73 34.53 0.98
CA GLN A 301 2.07 35.65 0.10
C GLN A 301 2.29 35.22 -1.35
N LEU A 302 2.94 34.07 -1.57
CA LEU A 302 3.14 33.52 -2.90
C LEU A 302 1.81 33.20 -3.59
N TYR A 303 0.89 32.54 -2.88
CA TYR A 303 -0.41 32.20 -3.43
C TYR A 303 -1.29 33.44 -3.66
N ASP A 304 -1.23 34.45 -2.78
CA ASP A 304 -1.93 35.73 -2.97
C ASP A 304 -1.44 36.42 -4.26
N HIS A 305 -0.12 36.41 -4.48
CA HIS A 305 0.49 36.95 -5.69
C HIS A 305 0.03 36.21 -6.96
N VAL A 306 0.01 34.87 -6.91
CA VAL A 306 -0.48 34.03 -8.02
C VAL A 306 -1.94 34.33 -8.32
N GLN A 307 -2.78 34.44 -7.29
CA GLN A 307 -4.20 34.75 -7.45
C GLN A 307 -4.40 36.15 -8.06
N ALA A 308 -3.75 37.19 -7.54
CA ALA A 308 -3.85 38.54 -8.06
C ALA A 308 -3.43 38.64 -9.54
N ARG A 309 -2.38 37.89 -9.94
CA ARG A 309 -1.93 37.78 -11.34
C ARG A 309 -2.98 37.16 -12.25
N GLN A 310 -3.82 36.26 -11.75
CA GLN A 310 -4.88 35.60 -12.52
C GLN A 310 -6.20 36.37 -12.57
N GLU A 311 -6.44 37.29 -11.63
CA GLU A 311 -7.58 38.21 -11.64
C GLU A 311 -7.32 39.44 -12.54
N SER A 312 -6.06 39.87 -12.65
CA SER A 312 -5.62 41.00 -13.50
C SER A 312 -5.70 40.84 -15.03
N PRO A 313 -5.81 39.65 -15.67
CA PRO A 313 -5.94 39.53 -17.12
C PRO A 313 -7.26 40.07 -17.69
N GLN A 314 -8.28 40.31 -16.86
CA GLN A 314 -9.59 40.80 -17.29
C GLN A 314 -9.69 42.34 -17.45
N LEU A 315 -8.64 43.08 -17.11
CA LEU A 315 -8.61 44.56 -17.22
C LEU A 315 -7.89 45.09 -18.46
N MET A 316 -7.44 44.20 -19.36
CA MET A 316 -6.78 44.56 -20.63
C MET A 316 -7.43 43.95 -21.88
N SER A 317 -8.69 43.49 -21.78
CA SER A 317 -9.51 43.10 -22.94
C SER A 317 -10.52 44.16 -23.32
#